data_AF-A0A2A3DDY2-F1
#
_entry.id   AF-A0A2A3DDY2-F1
#
_cell.length_a   1.000
_cell.length_b   1.000
_cell.length_c   1.000
_cell.angle_alpha   90.00
_cell.angle_beta   90.00
_cell.angle_gamma   90.00
#
_symmetry.space_group_name_H-M   'P 1'
#
loop_
_entity.id
_entity.type
_entity.pdbx_description
1 polymer ?
#
loop_
_entity_poly.entity_id
_entity_poly.type
_entity_poly.pdbx_seq_one_letter_code
_entity_poly.pdbx_strand_id
1 'polypeptide(L)'
;MVEKYSNARGHFFAAVRALAASSDGIQTRLIEANESILNVTLDEFAGDPELKLKFARILDLLAVDQDDMVAIAVETAAHMTDFEAVKVADLICDFCFELT
;
A
#
# COMPACT_ATOMS: atom_id res chain seq x y z
N MET A 1 14.98 17.31 10.52
CA MET A 1 15.30 16.54 9.30
C MET A 1 14.13 16.72 8.36
N VAL A 2 14.35 17.20 7.15
CA VAL A 2 13.29 17.20 6.13
C VAL A 2 13.06 15.73 5.80
N GLU A 3 11.95 15.18 6.27
CA GLU A 3 11.55 13.80 6.03
C GLU A 3 11.35 13.63 4.53
N LYS A 4 12.37 13.08 3.87
CA LYS A 4 12.49 12.90 2.42
C LYS A 4 11.24 12.26 1.79
N TYR A 5 10.49 11.49 2.58
CA TYR A 5 9.27 10.78 2.19
C TYR A 5 8.09 11.03 3.13
N SER A 6 8.00 12.22 3.75
CA SER A 6 6.91 12.56 4.71
C SER A 6 5.51 12.33 4.16
N ASN A 7 5.29 12.60 2.86
CA ASN A 7 4.04 12.34 2.17
C ASN A 7 3.73 10.84 2.10
N ALA A 8 4.59 10.06 1.46
CA ALA A 8 4.47 8.60 1.42
C ALA A 8 4.29 7.99 2.81
N ARG A 9 5.06 8.44 3.80
CA ARG A 9 4.96 7.93 5.18
C ARG A 9 3.58 8.21 5.78
N GLY A 10 3.01 9.39 5.56
CA GLY A 10 1.67 9.72 6.03
C GLY A 10 0.60 8.78 5.47
N HIS A 11 0.69 8.47 4.17
CA HIS A 11 -0.22 7.55 3.51
C HIS A 11 -0.03 6.09 3.94
N PHE A 12 1.22 5.62 4.04
CA PHE A 12 1.50 4.27 4.52
C PHE A 12 1.13 4.09 6.00
N PHE A 13 1.28 5.11 6.83
CA PHE A 13 0.81 5.07 8.21
C PHE A 13 -0.73 5.00 8.29
N ALA A 14 -1.44 5.74 7.44
CA ALA A 14 -2.90 5.63 7.33
C ALA A 14 -3.34 4.23 6.88
N ALA A 15 -2.62 3.63 5.92
CA ALA A 15 -2.84 2.27 5.47
C ALA A 15 -2.64 1.24 6.61
N VAL A 16 -1.53 1.34 7.36
CA VAL A 16 -1.27 0.49 8.54
C VAL A 16 -2.38 0.66 9.59
N ARG A 17 -2.86 1.89 9.79
CA ARG A 17 -3.97 2.15 10.71
C ARG A 17 -5.26 1.46 10.26
N ALA A 18 -5.60 1.48 8.98
CA ALA A 18 -6.77 0.77 8.45
C ALA A 18 -6.64 -0.76 8.66
N LEU A 19 -5.44 -1.31 8.40
CA LEU A 19 -5.13 -2.71 8.67
C LEU A 19 -5.28 -3.10 10.16
N ALA A 20 -5.01 -2.18 11.08
CA ALA A 20 -5.05 -2.44 12.52
C ALA A 20 -6.40 -2.11 13.19
N ALA A 21 -7.20 -1.20 12.63
CA ALA A 21 -8.32 -0.59 13.34
C ALA A 21 -9.67 -1.29 13.15
N SER A 22 -9.85 -2.07 12.08
CA SER A 22 -11.16 -2.67 11.78
C SER A 22 -11.28 -4.12 12.29
N SER A 23 -12.49 -4.48 12.76
CA SER A 23 -12.87 -5.85 13.12
C SER A 23 -13.17 -6.74 11.90
N ASP A 24 -13.08 -6.18 10.70
CA ASP A 24 -13.43 -6.84 9.45
C ASP A 24 -12.34 -7.81 8.97
N GLY A 25 -12.70 -8.61 7.98
CA GLY A 25 -11.77 -9.49 7.28
C GLY A 25 -10.57 -8.73 6.73
N ILE A 26 -9.43 -9.42 6.58
CA ILE A 26 -8.19 -8.81 6.10
C ILE A 26 -8.34 -8.19 4.70
N GLN A 27 -9.21 -8.77 3.86
CA GLN A 27 -9.55 -8.23 2.53
C GLN A 27 -10.20 -6.84 2.62
N THR A 28 -11.22 -6.68 3.47
CA THR A 28 -11.90 -5.39 3.68
C THR A 28 -10.93 -4.33 4.20
N ARG A 29 -10.05 -4.73 5.12
CA ARG A 29 -9.01 -3.84 5.65
C ARG A 29 -7.97 -3.43 4.62
N LEU A 30 -7.63 -4.32 3.69
CA LEU A 30 -6.75 -3.98 2.56
C LEU A 30 -7.41 -3.02 1.59
N ILE A 31 -8.71 -3.17 1.34
CA ILE A 31 -9.45 -2.23 0.48
C ILE A 31 -9.31 -0.80 1.04
N GLU A 32 -9.54 -0.61 2.34
CA GLU A 32 -9.37 0.69 3.00
C GLU A 32 -7.90 1.17 3.00
N ALA A 33 -6.94 0.26 3.17
CA ALA A 33 -5.52 0.58 3.10
C ALA A 33 -5.09 1.06 1.70
N ASN A 34 -5.65 0.45 0.65
CA ASN A 34 -5.36 0.78 -0.75
C ASN A 34 -5.73 2.22 -1.08
N GLU A 35 -6.87 2.72 -0.56
CA GLU A 35 -7.27 4.12 -0.75
C GLU A 35 -6.17 5.10 -0.30
N SER A 36 -5.45 4.77 0.76
CA SER A 36 -4.34 5.58 1.25
C SER A 36 -3.10 5.42 0.38
N ILE A 37 -2.73 4.18 0.03
CA ILE A 37 -1.51 3.85 -0.74
C ILE A 37 -1.53 4.46 -2.14
N LEU A 38 -2.69 4.50 -2.80
CA LEU A 38 -2.86 5.03 -4.16
C LEU A 38 -2.62 6.55 -4.27
N ASN A 39 -2.51 7.27 -3.15
CA ASN A 39 -2.11 8.68 -3.15
C ASN A 39 -0.58 8.89 -3.24
N VAL A 40 0.21 7.82 -3.21
CA VAL A 40 1.66 7.85 -3.33
C VAL A 40 2.07 7.54 -4.76
N THR A 41 2.96 8.35 -5.33
CA THR A 41 3.44 8.14 -6.70
C THR A 41 4.85 7.54 -6.74
N LEU A 42 5.15 6.73 -7.75
CA LEU A 42 6.49 6.15 -7.96
C LEU A 42 7.59 7.22 -8.16
N ASP A 43 7.21 8.47 -8.45
CA ASP A 43 8.13 9.59 -8.62
C ASP A 43 8.67 10.11 -7.28
N GLU A 44 7.95 9.90 -6.18
CA GLU A 44 8.43 10.22 -4.82
C GLU A 44 9.71 9.44 -4.46
N PHE A 45 9.93 8.30 -5.11
CA PHE A 45 11.09 7.43 -4.91
C PHE A 45 12.12 7.49 -6.06
N ALA A 46 12.05 8.48 -6.95
CA ALA A 46 12.97 8.57 -8.10
C ALA A 46 14.45 8.62 -7.71
N GLY A 47 14.77 9.16 -6.53
CA GLY A 47 16.13 9.20 -5.97
C GLY A 47 16.51 7.99 -5.11
N ASP A 48 15.69 6.94 -5.10
CA ASP A 48 15.86 5.74 -4.26
C ASP A 48 15.30 4.51 -4.98
N PRO A 49 16.11 3.88 -5.86
CA PRO A 49 15.65 2.78 -6.71
C PRO A 49 15.16 1.56 -5.92
N GLU A 50 15.70 1.32 -4.72
CA GLU A 50 15.28 0.22 -3.87
C GLU A 50 13.85 0.45 -3.36
N LEU A 51 13.57 1.63 -2.78
CA LEU A 51 12.22 1.98 -2.33
C LEU A 51 11.24 2.02 -3.51
N LYS A 52 11.67 2.54 -4.66
CA LYS A 52 10.84 2.55 -5.87
C LYS A 52 10.43 1.16 -6.32
N LEU A 53 11.35 0.19 -6.27
CA LEU A 53 11.08 -1.20 -6.64
C LEU A 53 10.18 -1.91 -5.62
N LYS A 54 10.39 -1.67 -4.32
CA LYS A 54 9.52 -2.19 -3.27
C LYS A 54 8.10 -1.63 -3.40
N PHE A 55 7.96 -0.34 -3.67
CA PHE A 55 6.65 0.28 -3.88
C PHE A 55 5.97 -0.25 -5.14
N ALA A 56 6.69 -0.36 -6.27
CA ALA A 56 6.16 -0.97 -7.49
C ALA A 56 5.64 -2.39 -7.25
N ARG A 57 6.36 -3.19 -6.46
CA ARG A 57 5.92 -4.55 -6.09
C ARG A 57 4.63 -4.56 -5.27
N ILE A 58 4.42 -3.57 -4.40
CA ILE A 58 3.17 -3.42 -3.67
C ILE A 58 2.05 -3.11 -4.67
N LEU A 59 2.25 -2.16 -5.58
CA LEU A 59 1.27 -1.80 -6.62
C LEU A 59 0.93 -2.98 -7.56
N ASP A 60 1.92 -3.77 -7.96
CA ASP A 60 1.73 -4.98 -8.78
C ASP A 60 0.82 -6.00 -8.07
N LEU A 61 1.03 -6.20 -6.76
CA LEU A 61 0.21 -7.12 -5.96
C LEU A 61 -1.21 -6.58 -5.75
N LEU A 62 -1.39 -5.27 -5.75
CA LEU A 62 -2.69 -4.61 -5.77
C LEU A 62 -3.33 -4.60 -7.18
N ALA A 63 -2.66 -5.19 -8.18
CA ALA A 63 -3.02 -5.22 -9.60
C ALA A 63 -3.28 -3.83 -10.22
N VAL A 64 -2.56 -2.81 -9.74
CA VAL A 64 -2.75 -1.42 -10.18
C VAL A 64 -2.06 -1.22 -11.53
N ASP A 65 -2.75 -1.56 -12.62
CA ASP A 65 -2.38 -1.15 -13.99
C ASP A 65 -3.53 -0.35 -14.64
N GLN A 66 -3.16 0.63 -15.46
CA GLN A 66 -3.88 1.88 -15.77
C GLN A 66 -5.32 1.75 -16.35
N ASP A 67 -6.32 2.28 -15.63
CA ASP A 67 -7.32 3.28 -16.07
C ASP A 67 -8.32 3.63 -14.92
N ASP A 68 -8.49 2.73 -13.95
CA ASP A 68 -9.23 2.96 -12.69
C ASP A 68 -8.53 2.29 -11.50
N MET A 69 -7.52 2.97 -10.96
CA MET A 69 -6.64 2.44 -9.91
C MET A 69 -7.39 2.04 -8.63
N VAL A 70 -8.46 2.76 -8.29
CA VAL A 70 -9.22 2.51 -7.06
C VAL A 70 -10.13 1.31 -7.25
N ALA A 71 -10.87 1.23 -8.36
CA ALA A 71 -11.78 0.11 -8.61
C ALA A 71 -11.03 -1.23 -8.71
N ILE A 72 -9.87 -1.26 -9.37
CA ILE A 72 -9.08 -2.49 -9.55
C ILE A 72 -8.45 -2.93 -8.22
N ALA A 73 -7.93 -2.00 -7.42
CA ALA A 73 -7.38 -2.36 -6.11
C ALA A 73 -8.45 -2.93 -5.17
N VAL A 74 -9.68 -2.41 -5.26
CA VAL A 74 -10.85 -2.93 -4.52
C VAL A 74 -11.22 -4.34 -5.00
N GLU A 75 -11.37 -4.53 -6.31
CA GLU A 75 -11.73 -5.82 -6.91
C GLU A 75 -10.67 -6.89 -6.62
N THR A 76 -9.39 -6.53 -6.77
CA THR A 76 -8.27 -7.44 -6.51
C THR A 76 -8.23 -7.86 -5.05
N ALA A 77 -8.33 -6.92 -4.11
CA ALA A 77 -8.37 -7.25 -2.69
C ALA A 77 -9.59 -8.12 -2.31
N ALA A 78 -10.73 -7.95 -2.98
CA ALA A 78 -11.91 -8.79 -2.79
C ALA A 78 -11.73 -10.23 -3.29
N HIS A 79 -10.85 -10.44 -4.28
CA HIS A 79 -10.53 -11.76 -4.84
C HIS A 79 -9.28 -12.43 -4.25
N MET A 80 -8.47 -11.70 -3.47
CA MET A 80 -7.32 -12.26 -2.75
C MET A 80 -7.75 -13.31 -1.73
N THR A 81 -7.03 -14.41 -1.63
CA THR A 81 -7.15 -15.29 -0.46
C THR A 81 -6.66 -14.59 0.81
N ASP A 82 -7.11 -15.03 1.99
CA ASP A 82 -6.60 -14.50 3.27
C ASP A 82 -5.07 -14.54 3.36
N PHE A 83 -4.45 -15.57 2.78
CA PHE A 83 -3.00 -15.70 2.75
C PHE A 83 -2.31 -14.66 1.85
N GLU A 84 -2.89 -14.36 0.69
CA GLU A 84 -2.38 -13.30 -0.20
C GLU A 84 -2.58 -11.93 0.44
N ALA A 85 -3.74 -11.71 1.04
CA ALA A 85 -4.06 -10.51 1.77
C ALA A 85 -3.07 -10.25 2.93
N VAL A 86 -2.78 -11.26 3.76
CA VAL A 86 -1.78 -11.13 4.84
C VAL A 86 -0.41 -10.74 4.29
N LYS A 87 0.05 -11.34 3.19
CA LYS A 87 1.34 -10.97 2.58
C LYS A 87 1.39 -9.53 2.12
N VAL A 88 0.31 -9.03 1.52
CA VAL A 88 0.25 -7.62 1.09
C VAL A 88 0.27 -6.70 2.31
N ALA A 89 -0.49 -7.03 3.36
CA ALA A 89 -0.49 -6.28 4.61
C ALA A 89 0.90 -6.23 5.28
N ASP A 90 1.64 -7.34 5.28
CA ASP A 90 3.01 -7.41 5.78
C ASP A 90 3.94 -6.48 4.98
N LEU A 91 3.87 -6.52 3.64
CA LEU A 91 4.68 -5.65 2.78
C LEU A 91 4.37 -4.16 2.99
N ILE A 92 3.10 -3.80 3.23
CA ILE A 92 2.69 -2.43 3.56
C ILE A 92 3.32 -1.99 4.88
N CYS A 93 3.30 -2.86 5.90
CA CYS A 93 3.87 -2.57 7.20
C CYS A 93 5.40 -2.43 7.15
N ASP A 94 6.09 -3.36 6.47
CA ASP A 94 7.53 -3.32 6.24
C ASP A 94 7.94 -2.03 5.52
N PHE A 95 7.22 -1.69 4.44
CA PHE A 95 7.49 -0.47 3.69
C PHE A 95 7.27 0.79 4.55
N CYS A 96 6.20 0.83 5.35
CA CYS A 96 5.97 1.94 6.28
C CYS A 96 7.13 2.12 7.28
N PHE A 97 7.72 1.02 7.75
CA PHE A 97 8.86 1.06 8.66
C PHE A 97 10.12 1.60 7.98
N GLU A 98 10.39 1.21 6.74
CA GLU A 98 11.53 1.70 5.94
C GLU A 98 11.48 3.20 5.60
N LEU A 99 10.29 3.83 5.65
CA LEU A 99 10.12 5.27 5.44
C LEU A 99 10.46 6.15 6.67
N THR A 100 10.89 5.54 7.78
CA THR A 100 11.18 6.21 9.07
C THR A 100 12.64 6.66 9.18
#